data_AF-A0A969JP94-F1
#
_entry.id   AF-A0A969JP94-F1
#
_cell.length_a   1.000
_cell.length_b   1.000
_cell.length_c   1.000
_cell.angle_alpha   90.00
_cell.angle_beta   90.00
_cell.angle_gamma   90.00
#
_symmetry.space_group_name_H-M   'P 1'
#
loop_
_entity.id
_entity.type
_entity.pdbx_description
1 polymer ?
#
loop_
_entity_poly.entity_id
_entity_poly.type
_entity_poly.pdbx_seq_one_letter_code
_entity_poly.pdbx_strand_id
1 'polypeptide(L)' 'MKVLLAFNLQLSTKMANHTIIFNSTPPVPIPTGTLLTEAARLAGVEITQPCGGQGRCGRCAVLVQNGGIRRRSTLRL' A
#
# COMPACT_ATOMS: atom_id res chain seq x y z
N MET A 1 -29.13 11.54 7.72
CA MET A 1 -28.46 10.61 6.79
C MET A 1 -27.11 10.24 7.38
N LYS A 2 -27.04 9.06 8.03
CA LYS A 2 -25.91 8.61 8.85
C LYS A 2 -25.29 7.42 8.13
N VAL A 3 -24.35 7.68 7.22
CA VAL A 3 -23.57 6.60 6.59
C VAL A 3 -22.44 6.23 7.54
N LEU A 4 -22.82 5.59 8.65
CA LEU A 4 -21.92 4.67 9.35
C LEU A 4 -21.92 3.38 8.51
N LEU A 5 -20.96 3.24 7.59
CA LEU A 5 -20.49 1.92 7.22
C LEU A 5 -19.29 1.62 8.11
N ALA A 6 -19.62 0.92 9.19
CA ALA A 6 -18.70 0.31 10.12
C ALA A 6 -17.64 -0.50 9.37
N PHE A 7 -16.42 0.03 9.28
CA PHE A 7 -15.23 -0.79 9.06
C PHE A 7 -14.84 -1.40 10.41
N ASN A 8 -15.70 -2.28 10.92
CA ASN A 8 -15.40 -3.20 12.02
C ASN A 8 -14.37 -4.20 11.52
N LEU A 9 -13.09 -3.83 11.58
CA LEU A 9 -12.01 -4.80 11.61
C LEU A 9 -11.09 -4.48 12.77
N GLN A 10 -11.55 -4.92 13.93
CA GLN A 10 -10.73 -5.17 15.10
C GLN A 10 -9.80 -6.35 14.78
N LEU A 11 -8.79 -6.14 13.92
CA LEU A 11 -7.70 -7.09 13.75
C LEU A 11 -6.68 -6.84 14.86
N SER A 12 -6.83 -7.66 15.90
CA SER A 12 -5.89 -7.93 16.97
C SER A 12 -4.50 -8.33 16.44
N THR A 13 -3.73 -7.38 15.92
CA THR A 13 -2.26 -7.45 15.84
C THR A 13 -1.73 -6.03 16.01
N LYS A 14 -0.83 -5.83 16.96
CA LYS A 14 -0.19 -4.56 17.28
C LYS A 14 0.75 -4.17 16.12
N MET A 15 0.19 -3.71 15.01
CA MET A 15 0.96 -3.30 13.83
C MET A 15 1.31 -1.81 13.95
N ALA A 16 2.57 -1.47 13.71
CA ALA A 16 2.97 -0.05 13.69
C ALA A 16 2.28 0.65 12.52
N ASN A 17 1.83 1.89 12.72
CA ASN A 17 1.24 2.70 11.65
C ASN A 17 2.33 3.50 10.95
N HIS A 18 2.20 3.64 9.64
CA HIS A 18 3.07 4.43 8.79
C HIS A 18 2.25 5.41 7.96
N THR A 19 2.85 6.56 7.67
CA THR A 19 2.26 7.55 6.78
C THR A 19 2.98 7.50 5.44
N ILE A 20 2.22 7.44 4.36
CA ILE A 20 2.74 7.46 3.00
C ILE A 20 2.20 8.66 2.23
N ILE A 21 2.98 9.14 1.29
CA ILE A 21 2.63 10.26 0.42
C ILE A 21 3.01 9.85 -1.01
N PHE A 22 2.04 9.88 -1.92
CA PHE A 22 2.29 9.76 -3.35
C PHE A 22 2.36 11.16 -3.97
N ASN A 23 2.94 11.26 -5.17
CA ASN A 23 3.21 12.55 -5.81
C ASN A 23 1.97 13.46 -5.83
N SER A 24 2.01 14.55 -5.07
CA SER A 24 0.91 15.52 -4.89
C SER A 24 -0.39 14.97 -4.29
N THR A 25 -0.37 13.84 -3.58
CA THR A 25 -1.53 13.33 -2.83
C THR A 25 -1.45 13.74 -1.36
N PRO A 26 -2.59 13.89 -0.67
CA PRO A 26 -2.60 13.97 0.78
C PRO A 26 -1.92 12.75 1.42
N PRO A 27 -1.29 12.90 2.59
CA PRO A 27 -0.74 11.78 3.34
C PRO A 27 -1.83 10.80 3.77
N VAL A 28 -1.57 9.50 3.63
CA VAL A 28 -2.50 8.43 4.02
C VAL A 28 -1.87 7.56 5.11
N PRO A 29 -2.56 7.35 6.25
CA PRO A 29 -2.11 6.42 7.27
C PRO A 29 -2.41 4.97 6.84
N ILE A 30 -1.42 4.10 6.96
CA ILE A 30 -1.52 2.67 6.66
C ILE A 30 -0.86 1.84 7.76
N PRO A 31 -1.39 0.64 8.07
CA PRO A 31 -0.69 -0.27 8.96
C PRO A 31 0.56 -0.86 8.30
N THR A 32 1.51 -1.29 9.12
CA THR A 32 2.67 -2.08 8.68
C THR A 32 2.21 -3.30 7.92
N GLY A 33 2.89 -3.61 6.81
CA GLY A 33 2.58 -4.78 5.99
C GLY A 33 1.58 -4.50 4.85
N THR A 34 0.97 -3.31 4.80
CA THR A 34 0.18 -2.89 3.65
C THR A 34 1.04 -2.82 2.38
N LEU A 35 0.53 -3.40 1.29
CA LEU A 35 1.19 -3.33 -0.01
C LEU A 35 1.10 -1.92 -0.58
N LEU A 36 2.17 -1.43 -1.21
CA LEU A 36 2.20 -0.10 -1.81
C LEU A 36 1.10 0.13 -2.86
N THR A 37 0.66 -0.91 -3.55
CA THR A 37 -0.43 -0.79 -4.53
C THR A 37 -1.79 -0.56 -3.88
N GLU A 38 -2.04 -1.17 -2.72
CA GLU A 38 -3.26 -0.90 -1.96
C GLU A 38 -3.19 0.50 -1.33
N ALA A 39 -2.02 0.84 -0.83
CA ALA A 39 -1.71 2.15 -0.31
C ALA A 39 -1.93 3.27 -1.36
N ALA A 40 -1.49 3.04 -2.60
CA ALA A 40 -1.73 3.92 -3.74
C ALA A 40 -3.23 4.06 -4.02
N ARG A 41 -3.97 2.95 -4.04
CA ARG A 41 -5.41 2.95 -4.24
C ARG A 41 -6.14 3.78 -3.18
N LEU A 42 -5.75 3.68 -1.90
CA LEU A 42 -6.30 4.49 -0.81
C LEU A 42 -5.98 5.98 -0.97
N ALA A 43 -4.83 6.31 -1.56
CA ALA A 43 -4.44 7.68 -1.90
C ALA A 43 -5.08 8.19 -3.21
N GLY A 44 -5.91 7.38 -3.89
CA GLY A 44 -6.52 7.73 -5.17
C GLY A 44 -5.57 7.61 -6.37
N VAL A 45 -4.45 6.90 -6.23
CA VAL A 45 -3.48 6.63 -7.28
C VAL A 45 -3.69 5.22 -7.82
N GLU A 46 -4.06 5.11 -9.09
CA GLU A 46 -4.17 3.82 -9.76
C GLU A 46 -2.82 3.35 -10.31
N ILE A 47 -2.44 2.11 -10.00
CA ILE A 47 -1.23 1.47 -10.51
C ILE A 47 -1.65 0.18 -11.22
N THR A 48 -1.37 0.09 -12.53
CA THR A 48 -1.69 -1.12 -13.29
C THR A 48 -0.78 -2.29 -12.88
N GLN A 49 -1.40 -3.43 -12.56
CA GLN A 49 -0.70 -4.64 -12.14
C GLN A 49 -0.93 -5.80 -13.13
N PRO A 50 -0.31 -5.77 -14.32
CA PRO A 50 -0.55 -6.79 -15.34
C PRO A 50 0.02 -8.18 -14.96
N CYS A 51 0.90 -8.24 -13.95
CA CYS A 51 1.37 -9.50 -13.38
C CYS A 51 0.63 -9.91 -12.09
N GLY A 52 -0.44 -9.21 -11.70
CA GLY A 52 -1.20 -9.48 -10.47
C GLY A 52 -0.41 -9.24 -9.18
N GLY A 53 0.50 -8.26 -9.16
CA GLY A 53 1.27 -7.91 -7.95
C GLY A 53 2.39 -8.87 -7.58
N GLN A 54 2.74 -9.82 -8.45
CA GLN A 54 3.76 -10.84 -8.21
C GLN A 54 5.21 -10.32 -8.30
N GLY A 55 5.41 -9.04 -8.64
CA GLY A 55 6.75 -8.44 -8.77
C GLY A 55 7.60 -8.97 -9.94
N ARG A 56 7.04 -9.84 -10.80
CA ARG A 56 7.78 -10.55 -11.87
C ARG A 56 7.96 -9.78 -13.18
N CYS A 57 7.25 -8.66 -13.38
CA CYS A 57 7.30 -7.90 -14.63
C CYS A 57 7.90 -6.49 -14.52
N GLY A 58 8.13 -5.97 -13.30
CA GLY A 58 8.71 -4.64 -13.08
C GLY A 58 7.88 -3.43 -13.54
N ARG A 59 6.75 -3.62 -14.24
CA ARG A 59 5.97 -2.51 -14.84
C ARG A 59 5.34 -1.54 -13.84
N CYS A 60 5.13 -1.98 -12.60
CA CYS A 60 4.61 -1.15 -11.51
C CYS A 60 5.72 -0.73 -10.53
N ALA A 61 6.97 -0.62 -10.99
CA ALA A 61 8.08 -0.16 -10.17
C ALA A 61 7.85 1.30 -9.74
N VAL A 62 8.26 1.60 -8.50
CA VAL A 62 8.17 2.95 -7.92
C VAL A 62 9.54 3.39 -7.41
N LEU A 63 9.78 4.69 -7.46
CA LEU A 63 10.96 5.30 -6.86
C LEU A 63 10.63 5.74 -5.42
N VAL A 64 11.47 5.35 -4.47
CA VAL A 64 11.34 5.79 -3.08
C VAL A 64 12.17 7.06 -2.91
N GLN A 65 11.50 8.18 -2.66
CA GLN A 65 12.19 9.45 -2.40
C GLN A 65 12.73 9.52 -0.97
N ASN A 66 11.93 9.09 0.02
CA ASN A 66 12.28 9.12 1.43
C ASN A 66 11.71 7.90 2.16
N GLY A 67 12.41 7.44 3.21
CA GLY A 67 11.98 6.34 4.07
C GLY A 67 12.45 4.95 3.62
N GLY A 68 12.28 3.97 4.52
CA GLY A 68 12.64 2.57 4.28
C GLY A 68 11.43 1.74 3.87
N ILE A 69 11.56 0.96 2.79
CA ILE A 69 10.50 0.06 2.31
C ILE A 69 11.02 -1.37 2.31
N ARG A 70 10.19 -2.29 2.82
CA ARG A 70 10.44 -3.73 2.67
C ARG A 70 9.98 -4.20 1.31
N ARG A 71 10.91 -4.68 0.48
CA ARG A 71 10.57 -5.42 -0.73
C ARG A 71 10.35 -6.88 -0.37
N ARG A 72 9.23 -7.46 -0.85
CA ARG A 72 9.06 -8.91 -0.84
C ARG A 72 10.13 -9.51 -1.75
N SER A 73 10.87 -10.50 -1.28
CA SER A 73 11.82 -11.22 -2.11
C SER A 73 11.10 -11.83 -3.31
N THR A 74 11.66 -11.69 -4.50
CA THR A 74 11.13 -12.31 -5.73
C THR A 74 11.60 -13.75 -5.87
N LEU A 75 11.84 -14.44 -4.75
CA LEU A 75 12.40 -15.80 -4.76
C LEU A 75 11.41 -16.69 -5.50
N ARG A 76 11.81 -17.15 -6.69
CA ARG A 76 11.02 -18.06 -7.52
C ARG A 76 11.12 -19.44 -6.88
N LEU A 77 9.98 -19.95 -6.41
CA LEU A 77 9.76 -21.39 -6.29
C LEU A 77 9.52 -21.97 -7.68
#